data_AF-A0A3A1NLV8-F1
#
_entry.id   AF-A0A3A1NLV8-F1
#
_cell.length_a   1.000
_cell.length_b   1.000
_cell.length_c   1.000
_cell.angle_alpha   90.00
_cell.angle_beta   90.00
_cell.angle_gamma   90.00
#
_symmetry.space_group_name_H-M   'P 1'
#
loop_
_entity.id
_entity.type
_entity.pdbx_description
1 polymer ?
#
loop_
_entity_poly.entity_id
_entity_poly.type
_entity_poly.pdbx_seq_one_letter_code
_entity_poly.pdbx_strand_id
1 'polypeptide(L)'
;MKHHTNIPENFERAEELSNLIDSVLNVITIDAIFLSRKQIEGDTTYHILTLFTDVDNDPIPTEILALVSKLGKERPDFRIRIYTEEQSEIGLSRGSLYFLEHCCLGDTVYARMEGANHLDYPEMSLVNIIKRASRYYDSEMKKVKTFANTADILIKEGNYAIATFNMHQAFEIAFRFIEQMCIGRSKVTHSIISHINYCKHFFPTLQPFLESSEPNSNELLLLLEHAYSVARYGNEFEISKVQTKTVQSQMKEFIKEVESIFHRHLEHCKDHIEGIGKDFKEAFPKVTENAGNNDETSLIDQLKELEKMYFHALKPYLPEKGLYSTELITEGYCETSYMISDLIKVCITALENENFSTRSVPQPHSNISGVLGYILDMIPHDEMEFLDKVRKLLSEQRTTRTQ
;
A
#
# COMPACT_ATOMS: atom_id res chain seq x y z
N MET A 1 -30.19 -8.78 7.29
CA MET A 1 -29.83 -9.09 8.70
C MET A 1 -29.15 -7.87 9.28
N LYS A 2 -29.09 -7.67 10.61
CA LYS A 2 -28.24 -6.62 11.21
C LYS A 2 -26.87 -7.23 11.46
N HIS A 3 -25.85 -6.76 10.77
CA HIS A 3 -24.48 -7.19 10.99
C HIS A 3 -23.83 -6.33 12.09
N HIS A 4 -22.90 -6.89 12.86
CA HIS A 4 -22.13 -6.09 13.83
C HIS A 4 -21.19 -5.16 13.06
N THR A 5 -21.41 -3.86 13.18
CA THR A 5 -20.59 -2.81 12.57
C THR A 5 -19.86 -2.02 13.66
N ASN A 6 -18.60 -1.68 13.39
CA ASN A 6 -17.73 -0.89 14.27
C ASN A 6 -17.60 0.55 13.73
N ILE A 7 -18.74 1.22 13.53
CA ILE A 7 -18.73 2.60 13.04
C ILE A 7 -18.27 3.53 14.18
N PRO A 8 -17.33 4.48 13.94
CA PRO A 8 -16.88 5.42 14.96
C PRO A 8 -18.05 6.19 15.61
N GLU A 9 -18.07 6.27 16.94
CA GLU A 9 -19.20 6.83 17.72
C GLU A 9 -19.56 8.29 17.36
N ASN A 10 -18.58 9.07 16.88
CA ASN A 10 -18.73 10.49 16.52
C ASN A 10 -18.94 10.73 15.01
N PHE A 11 -19.22 9.69 14.21
CA PHE A 11 -19.44 9.86 12.79
C PHE A 11 -20.84 10.43 12.50
N GLU A 12 -20.91 11.67 11.99
CA GLU A 12 -22.17 12.42 11.78
C GLU A 12 -23.23 11.66 10.95
N ARG A 13 -22.82 10.68 10.13
CA ARG A 13 -23.70 9.92 9.22
C ARG A 13 -23.70 8.42 9.52
N ALA A 14 -23.60 8.04 10.80
CA ALA A 14 -23.47 6.65 11.23
C ALA A 14 -24.63 5.74 10.76
N GLU A 15 -25.89 6.17 10.90
CA GLU A 15 -27.06 5.40 10.46
C GLU A 15 -27.06 5.18 8.93
N GLU A 16 -26.71 6.24 8.21
CA GLU A 16 -26.60 6.28 6.76
C GLU A 16 -25.51 5.33 6.22
N LEU A 17 -24.39 5.22 6.93
CA LEU A 17 -23.29 4.29 6.65
C LEU A 17 -23.65 2.86 7.04
N SER A 18 -24.30 2.65 8.18
CA SER A 18 -24.76 1.32 8.60
C SER A 18 -25.73 0.72 7.59
N ASN A 19 -26.70 1.50 7.11
CA ASN A 19 -27.65 1.04 6.08
C ASN A 19 -26.94 0.69 4.76
N LEU A 20 -25.88 1.42 4.40
CA LEU A 20 -25.07 1.14 3.22
C LEU A 20 -24.30 -0.18 3.39
N ILE A 21 -23.65 -0.37 4.53
CA ILE A 21 -22.92 -1.60 4.87
C ILE A 21 -23.87 -2.79 4.86
N ASP A 22 -25.03 -2.70 5.52
CA ASP A 22 -26.02 -3.77 5.51
C ASP A 22 -26.51 -4.09 4.09
N SER A 23 -26.74 -3.07 3.25
CA SER A 23 -27.15 -3.27 1.85
C SER A 23 -26.12 -4.05 1.03
N VAL A 24 -24.83 -3.83 1.30
CA VAL A 24 -23.72 -4.57 0.69
C VAL A 24 -23.68 -6.00 1.23
N LEU A 25 -23.65 -6.16 2.55
CA LEU A 25 -23.48 -7.46 3.22
C LEU A 25 -24.63 -8.44 2.96
N ASN A 26 -25.84 -7.93 2.68
CA ASN A 26 -26.98 -8.77 2.31
C ASN A 26 -26.87 -9.35 0.87
N VAL A 27 -25.97 -8.82 0.04
CA VAL A 27 -25.82 -9.26 -1.37
C VAL A 27 -24.49 -9.97 -1.62
N ILE A 28 -23.45 -9.61 -0.86
CA ILE A 28 -22.07 -10.04 -1.12
C ILE A 28 -21.41 -10.52 0.16
N THR A 29 -20.69 -11.63 0.06
CA THR A 29 -19.76 -12.07 1.09
C THR A 29 -18.51 -11.18 1.10
N ILE A 30 -18.47 -10.26 2.06
CA ILE A 30 -17.33 -9.37 2.34
C ILE A 30 -16.60 -9.84 3.59
N ASP A 31 -15.27 -9.77 3.59
CA ASP A 31 -14.43 -10.10 4.75
C ASP A 31 -14.16 -8.89 5.62
N ALA A 32 -13.87 -7.75 4.99
CA ALA A 32 -13.63 -6.51 5.71
C ALA A 32 -14.13 -5.29 4.94
N ILE A 33 -14.53 -4.27 5.69
CA ILE A 33 -14.88 -2.95 5.17
C ILE A 33 -14.12 -1.90 5.96
N PHE A 34 -13.46 -1.02 5.22
CA PHE A 34 -12.70 0.11 5.74
C PHE A 34 -13.35 1.42 5.34
N LEU A 35 -13.46 2.33 6.30
CA LEU A 35 -13.89 3.69 6.09
C LEU A 35 -12.66 4.61 6.12
N SER A 36 -12.47 5.41 5.08
CA SER A 36 -11.44 6.44 5.09
C SER A 36 -11.85 7.62 5.98
N ARG A 37 -10.83 8.34 6.45
CA ARG A 37 -11.01 9.74 6.87
C ARG A 37 -11.64 10.56 5.75
N LYS A 38 -12.29 11.67 6.14
CA LYS A 38 -12.92 12.62 5.23
C LYS A 38 -11.90 13.16 4.22
N GLN A 39 -12.19 12.98 2.94
CA GLN A 39 -11.37 13.43 1.82
C GLN A 39 -11.93 14.74 1.28
N ILE A 40 -11.03 15.67 0.90
CA ILE A 40 -11.37 16.99 0.36
C ILE A 40 -10.58 17.19 -0.92
N GLU A 41 -11.28 17.36 -2.03
CA GLU A 41 -10.71 17.50 -3.38
C GLU A 41 -11.42 18.64 -4.13
N GLY A 42 -10.77 19.80 -4.20
CA GLY A 42 -11.43 21.04 -4.63
C GLY A 42 -12.65 21.34 -3.76
N ASP A 43 -13.80 21.58 -4.38
CA ASP A 43 -15.07 21.80 -3.69
C ASP A 43 -15.80 20.50 -3.32
N THR A 44 -15.22 19.34 -3.65
CA THR A 44 -15.85 18.03 -3.40
C THR A 44 -15.34 17.42 -2.11
N THR A 45 -16.27 16.94 -1.29
CA THR A 45 -15.99 16.31 0.00
C THR A 45 -16.67 14.95 0.05
N TYR A 46 -15.94 13.91 0.49
CA TYR A 46 -16.43 12.53 0.45
C TYR A 46 -15.66 11.63 1.42
N HIS A 47 -16.18 10.43 1.66
CA HIS A 47 -15.46 9.31 2.28
C HIS A 47 -15.26 8.20 1.24
N ILE A 48 -14.25 7.37 1.44
CA ILE A 48 -14.02 6.15 0.66
C ILE A 48 -14.44 4.98 1.53
N LEU A 49 -15.23 4.08 0.95
CA LEU A 49 -15.58 2.81 1.56
C LEU A 49 -14.87 1.71 0.75
N THR A 50 -13.86 1.08 1.36
CA THR A 50 -13.10 0.00 0.72
C THR A 50 -13.57 -1.35 1.24
N LEU A 51 -13.97 -2.23 0.34
CA LEU A 51 -14.53 -3.55 0.63
C LEU A 51 -13.54 -4.62 0.13
N PHE A 52 -13.25 -5.60 0.98
CA PHE A 52 -12.50 -6.78 0.60
C PHE A 52 -13.41 -7.99 0.49
N THR A 53 -13.41 -8.61 -0.69
CA THR A 53 -14.23 -9.79 -0.96
C THR A 53 -13.55 -11.05 -0.45
N ASP A 54 -14.39 -12.01 -0.08
CA ASP A 54 -14.00 -13.40 0.17
C ASP A 54 -13.20 -14.00 -1.00
N VAL A 55 -12.26 -14.92 -0.70
CA VAL A 55 -11.45 -15.65 -1.70
C VAL A 55 -12.32 -16.37 -2.73
N ASP A 56 -13.50 -16.83 -2.31
CA ASP A 56 -14.47 -17.50 -3.19
C ASP A 56 -15.01 -16.56 -4.31
N ASN A 57 -14.81 -15.25 -4.18
CA ASN A 57 -15.20 -14.24 -5.16
C ASN A 57 -14.00 -13.69 -5.96
N ASP A 58 -12.89 -14.42 -6.07
CA ASP A 58 -11.79 -14.07 -6.97
C ASP A 58 -11.86 -14.87 -8.28
N PRO A 59 -12.07 -14.24 -9.46
CA PRO A 59 -12.19 -12.79 -9.70
C PRO A 59 -13.57 -12.24 -9.36
N ILE A 60 -13.59 -10.96 -8.95
CA ILE A 60 -14.82 -10.26 -8.51
C ILE A 60 -15.91 -10.34 -9.60
N PRO A 61 -17.07 -10.96 -9.33
CA PRO A 61 -18.18 -11.07 -10.27
C PRO A 61 -18.67 -9.72 -10.84
N THR A 62 -19.15 -9.73 -12.08
CA THR A 62 -19.58 -8.49 -12.76
C THR A 62 -20.83 -7.90 -12.13
N GLU A 63 -21.70 -8.74 -11.60
CA GLU A 63 -22.92 -8.37 -10.86
C GLU A 63 -22.57 -7.57 -9.60
N ILE A 64 -21.48 -7.95 -8.92
CA ILE A 64 -20.96 -7.26 -7.75
C ILE A 64 -20.43 -5.88 -8.14
N LEU A 65 -19.65 -5.79 -9.22
CA LEU A 65 -19.17 -4.52 -9.75
C LEU A 65 -20.32 -3.59 -10.15
N ALA A 66 -21.39 -4.13 -10.74
CA ALA A 66 -22.59 -3.38 -11.11
C ALA A 66 -23.35 -2.86 -9.88
N LEU A 67 -23.48 -3.68 -8.83
CA LEU A 67 -24.09 -3.27 -7.56
C LEU A 67 -23.31 -2.14 -6.90
N VAL A 68 -21.99 -2.31 -6.74
CA VAL A 68 -21.10 -1.29 -6.16
C VAL A 68 -21.18 0.03 -6.94
N SER A 69 -21.21 -0.06 -8.28
CA SER A 69 -21.37 1.10 -9.15
C SER A 69 -22.72 1.79 -8.96
N LYS A 70 -23.80 1.04 -8.78
CA LYS A 70 -25.14 1.59 -8.49
C LYS A 70 -25.17 2.29 -7.13
N LEU A 71 -24.68 1.63 -6.08
CA LEU A 71 -24.63 2.19 -4.72
C LEU A 71 -23.81 3.48 -4.67
N GLY A 72 -22.66 3.52 -5.35
CA GLY A 72 -21.83 4.72 -5.44
C GLY A 72 -22.50 5.89 -6.16
N LYS A 73 -23.39 5.63 -7.13
CA LYS A 73 -24.18 6.69 -7.79
C LYS A 73 -25.30 7.23 -6.91
N GLU A 74 -25.94 6.37 -6.13
CA GLU A 74 -27.01 6.77 -5.21
C GLU A 74 -26.46 7.57 -4.02
N ARG A 75 -25.19 7.37 -3.67
CA ARG A 75 -24.53 7.99 -2.51
C ARG A 75 -23.15 8.55 -2.91
N PRO A 76 -23.09 9.68 -3.65
CA PRO A 76 -21.84 10.23 -4.17
C PRO A 76 -20.84 10.66 -3.08
N ASP A 77 -21.32 10.92 -1.86
CA ASP A 77 -20.48 11.22 -0.70
C ASP A 77 -19.68 10.01 -0.20
N PHE A 78 -20.05 8.80 -0.64
CA PHE A 78 -19.32 7.57 -0.37
C PHE A 78 -18.80 6.96 -1.67
N ARG A 79 -17.49 7.02 -1.85
CA ARG A 79 -16.81 6.40 -3.00
C ARG A 79 -16.52 4.95 -2.66
N ILE A 80 -17.38 4.06 -3.15
CA ILE A 80 -17.33 2.64 -2.84
C ILE A 80 -16.36 1.94 -3.78
N ARG A 81 -15.45 1.16 -3.20
CA ARG A 81 -14.39 0.45 -3.92
C ARG A 81 -14.30 -0.97 -3.40
N ILE A 82 -14.07 -1.91 -4.32
CA ILE A 82 -14.01 -3.34 -4.01
C ILE A 82 -12.74 -3.93 -4.60
N TYR A 83 -12.05 -4.72 -3.78
CA TYR A 83 -10.80 -5.40 -4.12
C TYR A 83 -10.75 -6.80 -3.50
N THR A 84 -9.85 -7.63 -4.00
CA THR A 84 -9.42 -8.85 -3.31
C THR A 84 -8.27 -8.53 -2.36
N GLU A 85 -8.01 -9.41 -1.40
CA GLU A 85 -6.86 -9.26 -0.50
C GLU A 85 -5.53 -9.28 -1.28
N GLU A 86 -5.39 -10.19 -2.26
CA GLU A 86 -4.23 -10.25 -3.15
C GLU A 86 -3.96 -8.89 -3.83
N GLN A 87 -5.01 -8.20 -4.30
CA GLN A 87 -4.86 -6.87 -4.90
C GLN A 87 -4.33 -5.83 -3.90
N SER A 88 -4.78 -5.90 -2.64
CA SER A 88 -4.30 -5.05 -1.56
C SER A 88 -2.84 -5.35 -1.25
N GLU A 89 -2.46 -6.62 -1.07
CA GLU A 89 -1.09 -7.05 -0.79
C GLU A 89 -0.12 -6.65 -1.90
N ILE A 90 -0.46 -6.92 -3.16
CA ILE A 90 0.31 -6.48 -4.32
C ILE A 90 0.43 -4.95 -4.32
N GLY A 91 -0.67 -4.24 -4.03
CA GLY A 91 -0.69 -2.78 -3.91
C GLY A 91 0.28 -2.27 -2.84
N LEU A 92 0.18 -2.76 -1.61
CA LEU A 92 1.03 -2.40 -0.47
C LEU A 92 2.50 -2.76 -0.74
N SER A 93 2.76 -3.92 -1.35
CA SER A 93 4.11 -4.34 -1.73
C SER A 93 4.77 -3.36 -2.72
N ARG A 94 3.97 -2.65 -3.53
CA ARG A 94 4.41 -1.60 -4.46
C ARG A 94 4.38 -0.20 -3.86
N GLY A 95 3.89 -0.05 -2.62
CA GLY A 95 3.80 1.23 -1.93
C GLY A 95 2.51 2.01 -2.21
N SER A 96 1.42 1.35 -2.63
CA SER A 96 0.13 2.00 -2.89
C SER A 96 -0.33 2.83 -1.70
N LEU A 97 -0.46 4.15 -1.90
CA LEU A 97 -0.94 5.06 -0.87
C LEU A 97 -2.43 4.86 -0.59
N TYR A 98 -3.21 4.42 -1.58
CA TYR A 98 -4.63 4.13 -1.42
C TYR A 98 -4.87 3.12 -0.29
N PHE A 99 -4.20 1.96 -0.35
CA PHE A 99 -4.38 0.91 0.67
C PHE A 99 -3.76 1.30 2.01
N LEU A 100 -2.63 2.02 1.98
CA LEU A 100 -2.02 2.55 3.20
C LEU A 100 -2.95 3.54 3.92
N GLU A 101 -3.44 4.54 3.21
CA GLU A 101 -4.24 5.63 3.76
C GLU A 101 -5.64 5.17 4.17
N HIS A 102 -6.30 4.35 3.34
CA HIS A 102 -7.72 4.06 3.50
C HIS A 102 -8.00 2.70 4.13
N CYS A 103 -7.00 1.80 4.20
CA CYS A 103 -7.16 0.49 4.86
C CYS A 103 -6.25 0.38 6.09
N CYS A 104 -4.92 0.56 5.97
CA CYS A 104 -4.02 0.41 7.12
C CYS A 104 -4.18 1.55 8.16
N LEU A 105 -4.47 2.75 7.68
CA LEU A 105 -4.70 3.95 8.50
C LEU A 105 -6.18 4.35 8.57
N GLY A 106 -7.06 3.57 7.94
CA GLY A 106 -8.51 3.78 7.94
C GLY A 106 -9.19 3.07 9.11
N ASP A 107 -10.47 3.37 9.32
CA ASP A 107 -11.27 2.73 10.37
C ASP A 107 -11.88 1.43 9.84
N THR A 108 -11.61 0.30 10.50
CA THR A 108 -12.27 -0.98 10.21
C THR A 108 -13.71 -0.94 10.72
N VAL A 109 -14.67 -0.74 9.82
CA VAL A 109 -16.09 -0.63 10.17
C VAL A 109 -16.84 -1.96 10.11
N TYR A 110 -16.25 -2.97 9.49
CA TYR A 110 -16.74 -4.35 9.49
C TYR A 110 -15.56 -5.31 9.29
N ALA A 111 -15.55 -6.42 10.04
CA ALA A 111 -14.65 -7.55 9.83
C ALA A 111 -15.39 -8.85 10.15
N ARG A 112 -15.27 -9.85 9.28
CA ARG A 112 -15.85 -11.18 9.47
C ARG A 112 -14.96 -12.01 10.39
N MET A 113 -15.51 -12.51 11.50
CA MET A 113 -14.77 -13.31 12.48
C MET A 113 -14.29 -14.69 11.97
N GLU A 114 -14.96 -15.25 10.96
CA GLU A 114 -14.72 -16.60 10.43
C GLU A 114 -14.11 -16.58 9.00
N GLY A 115 -13.62 -15.42 8.54
CA GLY A 115 -12.99 -15.30 7.23
C GLY A 115 -11.69 -16.09 7.16
N ALA A 116 -11.44 -16.76 6.03
CA ALA A 116 -10.13 -17.39 5.76
C ALA A 116 -9.02 -16.33 5.62
N ASN A 117 -9.41 -15.12 5.26
CA ASN A 117 -8.57 -13.93 5.14
C ASN A 117 -8.39 -13.29 6.52
N HIS A 118 -7.40 -13.77 7.27
CA HIS A 118 -6.85 -13.00 8.37
C HIS A 118 -6.04 -11.87 7.76
N LEU A 119 -6.57 -10.64 7.83
CA LEU A 119 -5.85 -9.41 7.46
C LEU A 119 -4.66 -9.20 8.40
N ASP A 120 -3.64 -10.03 8.22
CA ASP A 120 -2.30 -9.81 8.72
C ASP A 120 -1.67 -8.82 7.76
N TYR A 121 -1.92 -7.53 8.01
CA TYR A 121 -1.19 -6.47 7.31
C TYR A 121 0.30 -6.82 7.37
N PRO A 122 1.03 -6.67 6.25
CA PRO A 122 2.35 -7.23 6.14
C PRO A 122 3.21 -6.82 7.35
N GLU A 123 4.00 -7.74 7.91
CA GLU A 123 5.06 -7.49 8.93
C GLU A 123 5.96 -6.28 8.60
N MET A 124 5.85 -5.78 7.37
CA MET A 124 6.43 -4.57 6.84
C MET A 124 5.90 -3.30 7.50
N SER A 125 6.79 -2.64 8.24
CA SER A 125 6.50 -1.33 8.84
C SER A 125 5.90 -0.33 7.84
N LEU A 126 4.90 0.45 8.28
CA LEU A 126 4.24 1.50 7.48
C LEU A 126 5.26 2.47 6.83
N VAL A 127 6.37 2.73 7.54
CA VAL A 127 7.51 3.52 7.06
C VAL A 127 8.15 2.93 5.80
N ASN A 128 8.23 1.60 5.69
CA ASN A 128 8.76 0.95 4.49
C ASN A 128 7.81 1.08 3.29
N ILE A 129 6.50 1.09 3.52
CA ILE A 129 5.48 1.32 2.48
C ILE A 129 5.63 2.74 1.92
N ILE A 130 5.79 3.76 2.78
CA ILE A 130 6.10 5.14 2.37
C ILE A 130 7.37 5.21 1.51
N LYS A 131 8.47 4.56 1.94
CA LYS A 131 9.72 4.51 1.15
C LYS A 131 9.53 3.84 -0.21
N ARG A 132 8.68 2.81 -0.30
CA ARG A 132 8.34 2.16 -1.58
C ARG A 132 7.55 3.11 -2.47
N ALA A 133 6.57 3.83 -1.91
CA ALA A 133 5.78 4.82 -2.62
C ALA A 133 6.67 5.89 -3.26
N SER A 134 7.62 6.46 -2.50
CA SER A 134 8.57 7.44 -3.03
C SER A 134 9.45 6.87 -4.15
N ARG A 135 9.99 5.65 -3.99
CA ARG A 135 10.80 5.00 -5.04
C ARG A 135 10.00 4.73 -6.32
N TYR A 136 8.74 4.32 -6.18
CA TYR A 136 7.87 4.07 -7.31
C TYR A 136 7.52 5.37 -8.05
N TYR A 137 7.22 6.44 -7.30
CA TYR A 137 7.07 7.78 -7.83
C TYR A 137 8.29 8.23 -8.65
N ASP A 138 9.50 8.10 -8.11
CA ASP A 138 10.73 8.50 -8.80
C ASP A 138 10.92 7.74 -10.13
N SER A 139 10.65 6.42 -10.12
CA SER A 139 10.71 5.57 -11.31
C SER A 139 9.70 5.99 -12.38
N GLU A 140 8.42 6.12 -12.02
CA GLU A 140 7.37 6.43 -12.98
C GLU A 140 7.46 7.87 -13.49
N MET A 141 7.73 8.85 -12.62
CA MET A 141 7.89 10.25 -13.05
C MET A 141 9.13 10.45 -13.92
N LYS A 142 10.19 9.65 -13.75
CA LYS A 142 11.32 9.64 -14.69
C LYS A 142 10.90 9.23 -16.10
N LYS A 143 10.02 8.21 -16.23
CA LYS A 143 9.47 7.79 -17.53
C LYS A 143 8.60 8.89 -18.13
N VAL A 144 7.68 9.44 -17.36
CA VAL A 144 6.80 10.55 -17.79
C VAL A 144 7.63 11.74 -18.30
N LYS A 145 8.65 12.15 -17.53
CA LYS A 145 9.55 13.25 -17.90
C LYS A 145 10.36 12.93 -19.15
N THR A 146 10.74 11.68 -19.37
CA THR A 146 11.44 11.26 -20.60
C THR A 146 10.57 11.48 -21.84
N PHE A 147 9.31 11.05 -21.80
CA PHE A 147 8.36 11.27 -22.90
C PHE A 147 8.05 12.76 -23.10
N ALA A 148 7.81 13.50 -22.03
CA ALA A 148 7.56 14.94 -22.08
C ALA A 148 8.74 15.72 -22.68
N ASN A 149 9.97 15.42 -22.25
CA ASN A 149 11.19 16.06 -22.79
C ASN A 149 11.43 15.68 -24.25
N THR A 150 11.12 14.44 -24.63
CA THR A 150 11.21 13.99 -26.03
C THR A 150 10.23 14.76 -26.91
N ALA A 151 8.99 14.97 -26.45
CA ALA A 151 8.02 15.82 -27.13
C ALA A 151 8.53 17.27 -27.29
N ASP A 152 9.12 17.86 -26.23
CA ASP A 152 9.70 19.20 -26.28
C ASP A 152 10.79 19.36 -27.36
N ILE A 153 11.61 18.33 -27.57
CA ILE A 153 12.63 18.30 -28.63
C ILE A 153 11.97 18.22 -30.02
N LEU A 154 11.06 17.28 -30.21
CA LEU A 154 10.36 17.06 -31.48
C LEU A 154 9.55 18.29 -31.94
N ILE A 155 8.95 19.03 -31.00
CA ILE A 155 8.27 20.30 -31.30
C ILE A 155 9.24 21.33 -31.89
N LYS A 156 10.49 21.39 -31.40
CA LYS A 156 11.51 22.32 -31.92
C LYS A 156 11.97 21.92 -33.31
N GLU A 157 12.03 20.62 -33.58
CA GLU A 157 12.38 20.05 -34.88
C GLU A 157 11.23 20.13 -35.91
N GLY A 158 10.03 20.52 -35.46
CA GLY A 158 8.84 20.61 -36.31
C GLY A 158 8.10 19.29 -36.52
N ASN A 159 8.48 18.22 -35.81
CA ASN A 159 7.82 16.93 -35.88
C ASN A 159 6.64 16.85 -34.91
N TYR A 160 5.57 17.58 -35.22
CA TYR A 160 4.41 17.75 -34.35
C TYR A 160 3.59 16.47 -34.13
N ALA A 161 3.51 15.61 -35.15
CA ALA A 161 2.81 14.33 -35.06
C ALA A 161 3.43 13.41 -34.01
N ILE A 162 4.74 13.16 -34.12
CA ILE A 162 5.46 12.30 -33.18
C ILE A 162 5.60 12.97 -31.81
N ALA A 163 5.70 14.31 -31.74
CA ALA A 163 5.63 15.01 -30.47
C ALA A 163 4.30 14.73 -29.75
N THR A 164 3.18 14.79 -30.47
CA THR A 164 1.84 14.54 -29.90
C THR A 164 1.69 13.10 -29.43
N PHE A 165 2.23 12.14 -30.15
CA PHE A 165 2.33 10.75 -29.69
C PHE A 165 3.10 10.62 -28.36
N ASN A 166 4.24 11.30 -28.23
CA ASN A 166 5.02 11.28 -26.98
C ASN A 166 4.27 11.95 -25.83
N MET A 167 3.53 13.03 -26.10
CA MET A 167 2.67 13.66 -25.09
C MET A 167 1.55 12.71 -24.62
N HIS A 168 0.92 11.96 -25.54
CA HIS A 168 -0.05 10.93 -25.18
C HIS A 168 0.55 9.89 -24.23
N GLN A 169 1.76 9.39 -24.52
CA GLN A 169 2.45 8.44 -23.65
C GLN A 169 2.72 9.02 -22.25
N ALA A 170 3.12 10.29 -22.17
CA ALA A 170 3.32 10.97 -20.89
C ALA A 170 2.01 11.05 -20.08
N PHE A 171 0.89 11.43 -20.71
CA PHE A 171 -0.43 11.44 -20.07
C PHE A 171 -0.83 10.05 -19.58
N GLU A 172 -0.75 9.03 -20.44
CA GLU A 172 -1.17 7.66 -20.11
C GLU A 172 -0.39 7.12 -18.90
N ILE A 173 0.94 7.24 -18.91
CA ILE A 173 1.78 6.74 -17.81
C ILE A 173 1.48 7.48 -16.50
N ALA A 174 1.31 8.81 -16.55
CA ALA A 174 1.00 9.61 -15.37
C ALA A 174 -0.41 9.30 -14.81
N PHE A 175 -1.41 9.08 -15.66
CA PHE A 175 -2.73 8.59 -15.22
C PHE A 175 -2.62 7.20 -14.57
N ARG A 176 -1.97 6.24 -15.24
CA ARG A 176 -1.78 4.89 -14.68
C ARG A 176 -1.08 4.94 -13.32
N PHE A 177 -0.08 5.81 -13.18
CA PHE A 177 0.61 6.04 -11.91
C PHE A 177 -0.34 6.52 -10.81
N ILE A 178 -1.07 7.62 -11.03
CA ILE A 178 -1.92 8.19 -9.97
C ILE A 178 -3.10 7.28 -9.62
N GLU A 179 -3.66 6.59 -10.62
CA GLU A 179 -4.72 5.60 -10.41
C GLU A 179 -4.25 4.43 -9.56
N GLN A 180 -3.05 3.92 -9.83
CA GLN A 180 -2.49 2.83 -9.05
C GLN A 180 -2.18 3.26 -7.62
N MET A 181 -1.60 4.46 -7.45
CA MET A 181 -1.12 4.91 -6.15
C MET A 181 -2.21 5.47 -5.25
N CYS A 182 -3.17 6.21 -5.79
CA CYS A 182 -4.17 6.94 -4.98
C CYS A 182 -5.61 6.46 -5.24
N ILE A 183 -5.83 5.49 -6.13
CA ILE A 183 -7.12 4.84 -6.36
C ILE A 183 -7.00 3.30 -6.27
N GLY A 184 -5.82 2.76 -5.91
CA GLY A 184 -5.60 1.33 -5.63
C GLY A 184 -5.51 0.40 -6.86
N ARG A 185 -6.01 0.82 -8.04
CA ARG A 185 -5.81 0.10 -9.31
C ARG A 185 -5.89 1.03 -10.51
N SER A 186 -5.03 0.77 -11.49
CA SER A 186 -5.07 1.43 -12.79
C SER A 186 -6.08 0.81 -13.76
N LYS A 187 -6.62 1.64 -14.65
CA LYS A 187 -7.47 1.20 -15.74
C LYS A 187 -6.64 0.61 -16.89
N VAL A 188 -7.02 -0.58 -17.34
CA VAL A 188 -6.38 -1.23 -18.51
C VAL A 188 -6.96 -0.64 -19.79
N THR A 189 -6.42 0.50 -20.22
CA THR A 189 -6.80 1.18 -21.46
C THR A 189 -5.67 2.07 -21.92
N HIS A 190 -5.66 2.45 -23.20
CA HIS A 190 -4.80 3.50 -23.72
C HIS A 190 -5.55 4.83 -23.87
N SER A 191 -6.87 4.84 -23.66
CA SER A 191 -7.69 6.03 -23.85
C SER A 191 -7.54 7.00 -22.68
N ILE A 192 -6.97 8.17 -22.97
CA ILE A 192 -6.88 9.30 -22.06
C ILE A 192 -8.26 9.75 -21.58
N ILE A 193 -9.27 9.77 -22.45
CA ILE A 193 -10.67 10.06 -22.09
C ILE A 193 -11.17 9.07 -21.03
N SER A 194 -10.83 7.80 -21.18
CA SER A 194 -11.23 6.75 -20.24
C SER A 194 -10.55 6.89 -18.87
N HIS A 195 -9.30 7.35 -18.84
CA HIS A 195 -8.55 7.70 -17.63
C HIS A 195 -9.12 8.95 -16.95
N ILE A 196 -9.38 10.04 -17.69
CA ILE A 196 -10.03 11.26 -17.16
C ILE A 196 -11.36 10.92 -16.51
N ASN A 197 -12.21 10.15 -17.20
CA ASN A 197 -13.52 9.77 -16.67
C ASN A 197 -13.43 8.87 -15.43
N TYR A 198 -12.35 8.11 -15.29
CA TYR A 198 -12.12 7.30 -14.09
C TYR A 198 -11.61 8.16 -12.94
N CYS A 199 -10.60 9.00 -13.18
CA CYS A 199 -9.97 9.85 -12.18
C CYS A 199 -10.85 11.00 -11.70
N LYS A 200 -11.71 11.59 -12.53
CA LYS A 200 -12.53 12.77 -12.13
C LYS A 200 -13.45 12.51 -10.95
N HIS A 201 -13.85 11.26 -10.75
CA HIS A 201 -14.64 10.87 -9.58
C HIS A 201 -13.81 10.84 -8.31
N PHE A 202 -12.48 10.80 -8.41
CA PHE A 202 -11.53 10.80 -7.29
C PHE A 202 -10.90 12.18 -7.10
N PHE A 203 -10.45 12.78 -8.20
CA PHE A 203 -9.74 14.04 -8.28
C PHE A 203 -10.44 14.93 -9.31
N PRO A 204 -11.48 15.68 -8.93
CA PRO A 204 -12.22 16.55 -9.86
C PRO A 204 -11.35 17.65 -10.49
N THR A 205 -10.26 18.04 -9.85
CA THR A 205 -9.28 18.99 -10.39
C THR A 205 -8.37 18.37 -11.46
N LEU A 206 -8.25 17.03 -11.50
CA LEU A 206 -7.38 16.31 -12.42
C LEU A 206 -8.08 16.03 -13.76
N GLN A 207 -8.47 17.10 -14.44
CA GLN A 207 -9.18 17.05 -15.72
C GLN A 207 -8.49 17.96 -16.74
N PRO A 208 -7.45 17.47 -17.45
CA PRO A 208 -6.87 18.23 -18.54
C PRO A 208 -7.93 18.49 -19.61
N PHE A 209 -7.81 19.61 -20.34
CA PHE A 209 -8.75 20.02 -21.39
C PHE A 209 -10.19 20.37 -20.92
N LEU A 210 -10.42 20.63 -19.63
CA LEU A 210 -11.75 20.95 -19.10
C LEU A 210 -12.19 22.42 -19.32
N GLU A 211 -11.28 23.36 -19.62
CA GLU A 211 -11.64 24.78 -19.68
C GLU A 211 -12.70 25.09 -20.74
N SER A 212 -13.89 25.47 -20.25
CA SER A 212 -15.06 25.93 -21.02
C SER A 212 -14.86 27.22 -21.83
N SER A 213 -13.74 27.92 -21.62
CA SER A 213 -13.37 29.15 -22.33
C SER A 213 -12.62 28.91 -23.64
N GLU A 214 -12.05 27.72 -23.86
CA GLU A 214 -11.41 27.39 -25.14
C GLU A 214 -12.40 26.60 -26.02
N PRO A 215 -12.90 27.16 -27.12
CA PRO A 215 -13.92 26.54 -27.96
C PRO A 215 -13.52 25.17 -28.57
N ASN A 216 -12.24 24.78 -28.47
CA ASN A 216 -11.66 23.60 -29.14
C ASN A 216 -11.03 22.56 -28.18
N SER A 217 -11.23 22.64 -26.86
CA SER A 217 -10.59 21.70 -25.91
C SER A 217 -10.93 20.23 -26.18
N ASN A 218 -12.19 19.94 -26.53
CA ASN A 218 -12.63 18.59 -26.91
C ASN A 218 -11.97 18.10 -28.21
N GLU A 219 -11.72 19.00 -29.17
CA GLU A 219 -11.05 18.67 -30.43
C GLU A 219 -9.59 18.28 -30.18
N LEU A 220 -8.88 19.02 -29.31
CA LEU A 220 -7.50 18.72 -28.94
C LEU A 220 -7.36 17.37 -28.23
N LEU A 221 -8.30 17.03 -27.34
CA LEU A 221 -8.30 15.73 -26.68
C LEU A 221 -8.52 14.58 -27.68
N LEU A 222 -9.41 14.76 -28.67
CA LEU A 222 -9.61 13.79 -29.74
C LEU A 222 -8.38 13.65 -30.65
N LEU A 223 -7.69 14.75 -30.96
CA LEU A 223 -6.43 14.72 -31.70
C LEU A 223 -5.34 13.97 -30.93
N LEU A 224 -5.25 14.18 -29.61
CA LEU A 224 -4.31 13.48 -28.74
C LEU A 224 -4.58 11.97 -28.73
N GLU A 225 -5.83 11.56 -28.54
CA GLU A 225 -6.27 10.15 -28.62
C GLU A 225 -5.90 9.51 -29.97
N HIS A 226 -6.18 10.23 -31.07
CA HIS A 226 -5.89 9.73 -32.40
C HIS A 226 -4.38 9.56 -32.64
N ALA A 227 -3.55 10.46 -32.11
CA ALA A 227 -2.10 10.42 -32.28
C ALA A 227 -1.46 9.10 -31.82
N TYR A 228 -2.02 8.44 -30.79
CA TYR A 228 -1.53 7.15 -30.31
C TYR A 228 -1.51 6.07 -31.41
N SER A 229 -2.58 6.04 -32.21
CA SER A 229 -2.84 5.00 -33.19
C SER A 229 -2.23 5.31 -34.55
N VAL A 230 -2.23 6.58 -35.00
CA VAL A 230 -1.91 6.90 -36.40
C VAL A 230 -0.60 7.67 -36.60
N ALA A 231 -0.11 8.41 -35.61
CA ALA A 231 1.04 9.30 -35.80
C ALA A 231 2.33 8.56 -36.19
N ARG A 232 2.41 7.25 -35.93
CA ARG A 232 3.55 6.38 -36.24
C ARG A 232 3.50 5.75 -37.64
N TYR A 233 2.34 5.72 -38.29
CA TYR A 233 2.09 4.84 -39.44
C TYR A 233 1.72 5.55 -40.74
N GLY A 234 1.63 6.88 -40.79
CA GLY A 234 1.30 7.55 -42.04
C GLY A 234 1.34 9.07 -42.05
N ASN A 235 1.18 9.61 -43.25
CA ASN A 235 1.18 11.05 -43.55
C ASN A 235 -0.18 11.73 -43.31
N GLU A 236 -1.19 11.01 -42.82
CA GLU A 236 -2.58 11.47 -42.70
C GLU A 236 -2.90 12.13 -41.34
N PHE A 237 -1.98 12.06 -40.37
CA PHE A 237 -2.16 12.76 -39.10
C PHE A 237 -1.62 14.18 -39.18
N GLU A 238 -2.53 15.15 -39.30
CA GLU A 238 -2.20 16.57 -39.30
C GLU A 238 -2.55 17.21 -37.95
N ILE A 239 -1.56 17.88 -37.36
CA ILE A 239 -1.76 18.76 -36.20
C ILE A 239 -0.90 20.01 -36.38
N SER A 240 -1.49 21.18 -36.12
CA SER A 240 -0.77 22.44 -36.26
C SER A 240 0.18 22.67 -35.08
N LYS A 241 1.23 23.47 -35.32
CA LYS A 241 2.16 23.92 -34.27
C LYS A 241 1.45 24.55 -33.07
N VAL A 242 0.37 25.30 -33.32
CA VAL A 242 -0.41 25.96 -32.26
C VAL A 242 -1.11 24.92 -31.40
N GLN A 243 -1.86 23.99 -32.02
CA GLN A 243 -2.53 22.89 -31.31
C GLN A 243 -1.53 22.03 -30.52
N THR A 244 -0.38 21.67 -31.10
CA THR A 244 0.66 20.90 -30.40
C THR A 244 1.22 21.64 -29.19
N LYS A 245 1.41 22.96 -29.27
CA LYS A 245 1.84 23.77 -28.12
C LYS A 245 0.76 23.87 -27.03
N THR A 246 -0.52 23.92 -27.40
CA THR A 246 -1.61 23.89 -26.41
C THR A 246 -1.64 22.56 -25.67
N VAL A 247 -1.56 21.44 -26.39
CA VAL A 247 -1.45 20.09 -25.78
C VAL A 247 -0.21 19.98 -24.88
N GLN A 248 0.92 20.57 -25.29
CA GLN A 248 2.14 20.62 -24.48
C GLN A 248 1.94 21.38 -23.16
N SER A 249 1.24 22.52 -23.19
CA SER A 249 0.94 23.29 -21.97
C SER A 249 0.05 22.48 -21.02
N GLN A 250 -1.05 21.93 -21.56
CA GLN A 250 -1.99 21.09 -20.82
C GLN A 250 -1.30 19.87 -20.19
N MET A 251 -0.38 19.22 -20.91
CA MET A 251 0.42 18.11 -20.38
C MET A 251 1.29 18.55 -19.20
N LYS A 252 1.95 19.70 -19.30
CA LYS A 252 2.83 20.22 -18.24
C LYS A 252 2.05 20.59 -16.98
N GLU A 253 0.88 21.19 -17.13
CA GLU A 253 -0.04 21.48 -16.02
C GLU A 253 -0.57 20.19 -15.39
N PHE A 254 -1.03 19.25 -16.20
CA PHE A 254 -1.50 17.95 -15.74
C PHE A 254 -0.44 17.18 -14.94
N ILE A 255 0.80 17.12 -15.42
CA ILE A 255 1.89 16.43 -14.70
C ILE A 255 2.12 17.07 -13.33
N LYS A 256 2.07 18.41 -13.23
CA LYS A 256 2.20 19.11 -11.94
C LYS A 256 1.06 18.77 -10.99
N GLU A 257 -0.17 18.68 -11.49
CA GLU A 257 -1.32 18.28 -10.68
C GLU A 257 -1.20 16.82 -10.21
N VAL A 258 -0.73 15.90 -11.06
CA VAL A 258 -0.43 14.51 -10.66
C VAL A 258 0.62 14.47 -9.54
N GLU A 259 1.72 15.22 -9.70
CA GLU A 259 2.77 15.30 -8.66
C GLU A 259 2.19 15.90 -7.36
N SER A 260 1.39 16.97 -7.45
CA SER A 260 0.75 17.63 -6.32
C SER A 260 -0.17 16.70 -5.52
N ILE A 261 -1.07 15.98 -6.20
CA ILE A 261 -1.97 15.00 -5.56
C ILE A 261 -1.16 13.91 -4.87
N PHE A 262 -0.18 13.32 -5.55
CA PHE A 262 0.64 12.25 -4.96
C PHE A 262 1.34 12.69 -3.68
N HIS A 263 2.00 13.85 -3.69
CA HIS A 263 2.71 14.35 -2.50
C HIS A 263 1.74 14.67 -1.37
N ARG A 264 0.57 15.24 -1.65
CA ARG A 264 -0.43 15.51 -0.62
C ARG A 264 -0.87 14.22 0.10
N HIS A 265 -1.21 13.16 -0.64
CA HIS A 265 -1.56 11.87 -0.05
C HIS A 265 -0.37 11.23 0.70
N LEU A 266 0.86 11.39 0.18
CA LEU A 266 2.07 10.89 0.83
C LEU A 266 2.31 11.58 2.18
N GLU A 267 2.22 12.91 2.22
CA GLU A 267 2.39 13.68 3.45
C GLU A 267 1.26 13.40 4.45
N HIS A 268 0.00 13.29 4.01
CA HIS A 268 -1.10 12.87 4.89
C HIS A 268 -0.81 11.52 5.57
N CYS A 269 -0.30 10.53 4.82
CA CYS A 269 0.09 9.26 5.40
C CYS A 269 1.23 9.41 6.42
N LYS A 270 2.27 10.21 6.10
CA LYS A 270 3.40 10.44 7.01
C LYS A 270 2.96 11.12 8.31
N ASP A 271 2.19 12.19 8.21
CA ASP A 271 1.69 12.95 9.35
C ASP A 271 0.86 12.05 10.27
N HIS A 272 0.03 11.18 9.70
CA HIS A 272 -0.76 10.24 10.48
C HIS A 272 0.12 9.20 11.18
N ILE A 273 1.10 8.60 10.48
CA ILE A 273 2.04 7.64 11.07
C ILE A 273 2.86 8.28 12.20
N GLU A 274 3.29 9.54 12.04
CA GLU A 274 3.98 10.29 13.08
C GLU A 274 3.08 10.61 14.27
N GLY A 275 1.81 10.94 14.02
CA GLY A 275 0.78 11.18 15.04
C GLY A 275 0.56 9.94 15.91
N ILE A 276 0.42 8.76 15.29
CA ILE A 276 0.34 7.48 16.01
C ILE A 276 1.54 7.33 16.94
N GLY A 277 2.76 7.59 16.46
CA GLY A 277 3.99 7.54 17.27
C GLY A 277 4.07 8.55 18.42
N LYS A 278 3.29 9.65 18.38
CA LYS A 278 3.18 10.63 19.47
C LYS A 278 2.11 10.23 20.47
N ASP A 279 0.96 9.74 20.02
CA ASP A 279 -0.12 9.26 20.88
C ASP A 279 0.35 8.08 21.75
N PHE A 280 1.18 7.19 21.20
CA PHE A 280 1.87 6.15 21.98
C PHE A 280 2.86 6.70 23.02
N LYS A 281 3.48 7.87 22.79
CA LYS A 281 4.37 8.52 23.79
C LYS A 281 3.60 9.29 24.85
N GLU A 282 2.40 9.78 24.54
CA GLU A 282 1.54 10.48 25.49
C GLU A 282 0.69 9.52 26.33
N ALA A 283 0.25 8.39 25.77
CA ALA A 283 -0.43 7.31 26.49
C ALA A 283 0.47 6.60 27.52
N PHE A 284 1.79 6.76 27.39
CA PHE A 284 2.80 6.29 28.35
C PHE A 284 3.78 7.42 28.69
N PRO A 285 3.39 8.38 29.55
CA PRO A 285 4.27 9.47 29.94
C PRO A 285 5.51 8.93 30.63
N LYS A 286 6.68 9.52 30.36
CA LYS A 286 7.89 9.29 31.15
C LYS A 286 7.55 9.47 32.63
N VAL A 287 7.78 8.42 33.42
CA VAL A 287 7.79 8.48 34.88
C VAL A 287 8.74 9.62 35.26
N THR A 288 8.18 10.72 35.72
CA THR A 288 8.93 11.85 36.24
C THR A 288 9.25 11.54 37.68
N GLU A 289 10.54 11.35 37.94
CA GLU A 289 11.11 11.23 39.27
C GLU A 289 10.71 12.44 40.13
N ASN A 290 10.05 12.17 41.25
CA ASN A 290 10.12 13.05 42.41
C ASN A 290 11.27 12.57 43.30
N ALA A 291 12.13 13.53 43.60
CA ALA A 291 13.42 13.44 44.29
C ALA A 291 13.44 12.51 45.52
N GLY A 292 14.54 11.75 45.62
CA GLY A 292 14.87 10.98 46.82
C GLY A 292 16.14 10.13 46.71
N ASN A 293 17.29 10.76 46.47
CA ASN A 293 18.66 10.35 46.81
C ASN A 293 19.18 8.93 46.48
N ASN A 294 20.29 8.92 45.73
CA ASN A 294 21.44 8.02 45.80
C ASN A 294 21.21 6.52 45.59
N ASP A 295 21.43 6.04 44.37
CA ASP A 295 22.51 5.10 44.07
C ASP A 295 22.60 4.86 42.56
N GLU A 296 23.83 4.88 42.01
CA GLU A 296 24.11 4.38 40.67
C GLU A 296 23.74 2.89 40.63
N THR A 297 22.53 2.56 40.19
CA THR A 297 22.19 1.20 39.78
C THR A 297 22.93 0.92 38.48
N SER A 298 24.08 0.26 38.64
CA SER A 298 25.02 -0.10 37.60
C SER A 298 24.29 -0.68 36.39
N LEU A 299 24.68 -0.24 35.20
CA LEU A 299 24.26 -0.71 33.87
C LEU A 299 24.12 -2.25 33.77
N ILE A 300 24.91 -2.97 34.56
CA ILE A 300 24.90 -4.43 34.70
C ILE A 300 23.60 -4.95 35.33
N ASP A 301 23.01 -4.25 36.30
CA ASP A 301 21.78 -4.68 36.97
C ASP A 301 20.56 -4.43 36.08
N GLN A 302 20.57 -3.35 35.28
CA GLN A 302 19.57 -3.13 34.23
C GLN A 302 19.66 -4.18 33.12
N LEU A 303 20.88 -4.59 32.72
CA LEU A 303 21.08 -5.67 31.75
C LEU A 303 20.65 -7.04 32.30
N LYS A 304 20.87 -7.33 33.59
CA LYS A 304 20.45 -8.59 34.23
C LYS A 304 18.93 -8.71 34.35
N GLU A 305 18.22 -7.62 34.59
CA GLU A 305 16.75 -7.65 34.61
C GLU A 305 16.18 -7.80 33.20
N LEU A 306 16.81 -7.21 32.19
CA LEU A 306 16.48 -7.45 30.78
C LEU A 306 16.79 -8.89 30.35
N GLU A 307 17.92 -9.46 30.75
CA GLU A 307 18.27 -10.86 30.47
C GLU A 307 17.18 -11.83 30.97
N LYS A 308 16.74 -11.69 32.22
CA LYS A 308 15.71 -12.55 32.82
C LYS A 308 14.34 -12.46 32.14
N MET A 309 14.02 -11.31 31.55
CA MET A 309 12.71 -11.06 30.94
C MET A 309 12.64 -11.56 29.48
N TYR A 310 13.75 -11.52 28.74
CA TYR A 310 13.72 -11.74 27.29
C TYR A 310 14.45 -13.02 26.83
N PHE A 311 15.28 -13.66 27.66
CA PHE A 311 16.00 -14.91 27.30
C PHE A 311 15.27 -16.15 27.84
N HIS A 312 14.26 -16.61 27.12
CA HIS A 312 13.39 -17.70 27.56
C HIS A 312 13.08 -18.75 26.49
N ALA A 313 13.57 -18.56 25.26
CA ALA A 313 13.44 -19.53 24.17
C ALA A 313 14.22 -20.84 24.41
N LEU A 314 15.16 -20.88 25.38
CA LEU A 314 15.91 -22.08 25.76
C LEU A 314 15.65 -22.45 27.24
N LYS A 315 14.82 -23.48 27.48
CA LYS A 315 14.56 -24.04 28.82
C LYS A 315 14.45 -25.58 28.76
N PRO A 316 14.94 -26.32 29.77
CA PRO A 316 14.79 -27.78 29.83
C PRO A 316 13.35 -28.17 30.22
N TYR A 317 12.71 -29.06 29.45
CA TYR A 317 11.32 -29.47 29.69
C TYR A 317 11.19 -30.90 30.25
N LEU A 318 10.30 -31.08 31.24
CA LEU A 318 9.89 -32.34 31.85
C LEU A 318 8.47 -32.70 31.35
N PRO A 319 8.17 -33.96 30.95
CA PRO A 319 7.11 -34.23 29.99
C PRO A 319 5.70 -34.43 30.58
N GLU A 320 4.69 -33.97 29.82
CA GLU A 320 3.29 -34.41 29.88
C GLU A 320 3.05 -35.60 28.92
N LYS A 321 2.15 -36.52 29.30
CA LYS A 321 1.95 -37.79 28.59
C LYS A 321 1.33 -37.61 27.20
N GLY A 322 1.97 -38.19 26.18
CA GLY A 322 1.40 -38.44 24.86
C GLY A 322 1.94 -37.57 23.72
N LEU A 323 2.73 -36.54 24.04
CA LEU A 323 3.47 -35.72 23.10
C LEU A 323 4.97 -35.97 23.29
N TYR A 324 5.71 -36.07 22.20
CA TYR A 324 7.17 -36.20 22.21
C TYR A 324 7.76 -34.92 21.62
N SER A 325 8.49 -34.15 22.42
CA SER A 325 9.31 -33.04 21.92
C SER A 325 10.66 -33.57 21.43
N THR A 326 11.17 -33.00 20.34
CA THR A 326 12.58 -33.13 19.94
C THR A 326 13.22 -31.77 20.11
N GLU A 327 14.08 -31.61 21.12
CA GLU A 327 14.77 -30.35 21.39
C GLU A 327 16.02 -30.24 20.50
N LEU A 328 16.13 -29.15 19.73
CA LEU A 328 17.33 -28.82 18.97
C LEU A 328 18.32 -28.08 19.87
N ILE A 329 19.42 -28.74 20.20
CA ILE A 329 20.48 -28.18 21.05
C ILE A 329 21.46 -27.43 20.16
N THR A 330 21.72 -26.16 20.48
CA THR A 330 22.73 -25.30 19.83
C THR A 330 23.63 -24.66 20.88
N GLU A 331 24.88 -24.36 20.54
CA GLU A 331 25.88 -23.75 21.42
C GLU A 331 25.60 -22.26 21.72
N GLY A 332 24.64 -21.64 21.02
CA GLY A 332 24.14 -20.29 21.30
C GLY A 332 23.54 -19.58 20.09
N TYR A 333 23.04 -18.35 20.30
CA TYR A 333 22.26 -17.57 19.30
C TYR A 333 22.90 -17.41 17.92
N CYS A 334 24.24 -17.33 17.87
CA CYS A 334 24.96 -17.24 16.60
C CYS A 334 24.82 -18.53 15.79
N GLU A 335 24.99 -19.69 16.42
CA GLU A 335 24.82 -20.99 15.78
C GLU A 335 23.35 -21.26 15.45
N THR A 336 22.42 -20.89 16.33
CA THR A 336 20.97 -20.95 16.07
C THR A 336 20.61 -20.12 14.83
N SER A 337 21.18 -18.92 14.70
CA SER A 337 20.97 -18.05 13.53
C SER A 337 21.52 -18.66 12.24
N TYR A 338 22.71 -19.27 12.28
CA TYR A 338 23.26 -19.99 11.14
C TYR A 338 22.39 -21.19 10.75
N MET A 339 21.91 -21.95 11.74
CA MET A 339 21.03 -23.10 11.53
C MET A 339 19.71 -22.67 10.86
N ILE A 340 19.05 -21.62 11.36
CA ILE A 340 17.85 -21.02 10.75
C ILE A 340 18.15 -20.62 9.30
N SER A 341 19.25 -19.88 9.09
CA SER A 341 19.67 -19.44 7.76
C SER A 341 19.90 -20.61 6.80
N ASP A 342 20.57 -21.67 7.26
CA ASP A 342 20.92 -22.81 6.40
C ASP A 342 19.69 -23.66 6.08
N LEU A 343 18.76 -23.83 7.03
CA LEU A 343 17.48 -24.48 6.77
C LEU A 343 16.63 -23.69 5.76
N ILE A 344 16.60 -22.35 5.85
CA ILE A 344 15.93 -21.50 4.86
C ILE A 344 16.57 -21.65 3.48
N LYS A 345 17.90 -21.61 3.38
CA LYS A 345 18.62 -21.78 2.10
C LYS A 345 18.36 -23.14 1.48
N VAL A 346 18.30 -24.21 2.28
CA VAL A 346 17.97 -25.55 1.80
C VAL A 346 16.53 -25.60 1.29
N CYS A 347 15.57 -24.97 1.97
CA CYS A 347 14.18 -24.87 1.51
C CYS A 347 14.06 -24.08 0.19
N ILE A 348 14.78 -22.96 0.05
CA ILE A 348 14.83 -22.16 -1.19
C ILE A 348 15.45 -22.99 -2.32
N THR A 349 16.61 -23.60 -2.08
CA THR A 349 17.32 -24.43 -3.07
C THR A 349 16.48 -25.62 -3.51
N ALA A 350 15.70 -26.19 -2.58
CA ALA A 350 14.73 -27.22 -2.91
C ALA A 350 13.63 -26.65 -3.80
N LEU A 351 12.95 -25.57 -3.40
CA LEU A 351 11.84 -24.97 -4.16
C LEU A 351 12.22 -24.51 -5.58
N GLU A 352 13.46 -24.08 -5.81
CA GLU A 352 13.96 -23.68 -7.12
C GLU A 352 14.25 -24.87 -8.06
N ASN A 353 14.22 -26.11 -7.56
CA ASN A 353 14.54 -27.30 -8.33
C ASN A 353 13.28 -27.93 -8.92
N GLU A 354 13.08 -27.79 -10.23
CA GLU A 354 11.86 -28.25 -10.93
C GLU A 354 11.69 -29.79 -10.98
N ASN A 355 12.73 -30.57 -10.65
CA ASN A 355 12.74 -32.04 -10.76
C ASN A 355 12.98 -32.73 -9.41
N PHE A 356 11.97 -32.78 -8.54
CA PHE A 356 12.03 -33.56 -7.31
C PHE A 356 11.84 -35.06 -7.57
N SER A 357 12.80 -35.87 -7.11
CA SER A 357 12.60 -37.33 -6.99
C SER A 357 11.56 -37.62 -5.91
N THR A 358 10.31 -37.87 -6.32
CA THR A 358 9.21 -38.27 -5.42
C THR A 358 9.45 -39.61 -4.72
N ARG A 359 10.49 -40.37 -5.14
CA ARG A 359 11.00 -41.54 -4.43
C ARG A 359 11.76 -41.21 -3.15
N SER A 360 12.37 -40.03 -3.07
CA SER A 360 13.24 -39.63 -1.95
C SER A 360 12.52 -38.70 -0.97
N VAL A 361 11.64 -37.82 -1.47
CA VAL A 361 10.80 -36.93 -0.64
C VAL A 361 9.36 -36.96 -1.17
N PRO A 362 8.43 -37.66 -0.51
CA PRO A 362 7.02 -37.66 -0.90
C PRO A 362 6.37 -36.30 -0.56
N GLN A 363 5.59 -35.72 -1.49
CA GLN A 363 4.97 -34.40 -1.34
C GLN A 363 5.94 -33.26 -0.95
N PRO A 364 6.92 -32.94 -1.84
CA PRO A 364 7.99 -32.00 -1.54
C PRO A 364 7.50 -30.62 -1.10
N HIS A 365 6.48 -30.05 -1.74
CA HIS A 365 5.93 -28.75 -1.33
C HIS A 365 5.33 -28.77 0.09
N SER A 366 4.60 -29.83 0.46
CA SER A 366 4.03 -29.97 1.80
C SER A 366 5.10 -30.14 2.87
N ASN A 367 6.15 -30.91 2.56
CA ASN A 367 7.24 -31.14 3.51
C ASN A 367 8.12 -29.90 3.66
N ILE A 368 8.39 -29.18 2.58
CA ILE A 368 9.14 -27.91 2.64
C ILE A 368 8.34 -26.87 3.44
N SER A 369 7.02 -26.78 3.23
CA SER A 369 6.15 -25.93 4.05
C SER A 369 6.19 -26.30 5.52
N GLY A 370 6.23 -27.59 5.86
CA GLY A 370 6.38 -28.06 7.23
C GLY A 370 7.72 -27.65 7.85
N VAL A 371 8.83 -27.77 7.10
CA VAL A 371 10.15 -27.32 7.56
C VAL A 371 10.20 -25.81 7.75
N LEU A 372 9.58 -25.03 6.87
CA LEU A 372 9.46 -23.58 7.03
C LEU A 372 8.64 -23.20 8.28
N GLY A 373 7.59 -23.96 8.61
CA GLY A 373 6.86 -23.82 9.86
C GLY A 373 7.75 -24.00 11.10
N TYR A 374 8.54 -25.08 11.14
CA TYR A 374 9.48 -25.28 12.25
C TYR A 374 10.58 -24.21 12.31
N ILE A 375 10.98 -23.63 11.18
CA ILE A 375 11.93 -22.51 11.14
C ILE A 375 11.33 -21.27 11.82
N LEU A 376 10.06 -20.97 11.61
CA LEU A 376 9.39 -19.85 12.26
C LEU A 376 9.39 -20.02 13.79
N ASP A 377 9.10 -21.23 14.26
CA ASP A 377 9.12 -21.57 15.69
C ASP A 377 10.53 -21.44 16.32
N MET A 378 11.60 -21.48 15.51
CA MET A 378 12.98 -21.34 15.97
C MET A 378 13.46 -19.87 16.05
N ILE A 379 12.73 -18.90 15.51
CA ILE A 379 13.19 -17.49 15.49
C ILE A 379 13.05 -16.89 16.90
N PRO A 380 14.15 -16.43 17.53
CA PRO A 380 14.12 -15.89 18.88
C PRO A 380 13.69 -14.41 18.88
N HIS A 381 12.40 -14.16 18.66
CA HIS A 381 11.82 -12.82 18.48
C HIS A 381 12.05 -11.90 19.69
N ASP A 382 11.91 -12.44 20.91
CA ASP A 382 12.10 -11.67 22.15
C ASP A 382 13.56 -11.22 22.32
N GLU A 383 14.52 -12.08 21.94
CA GLU A 383 15.94 -11.75 21.98
C GLU A 383 16.35 -10.77 20.87
N MET A 384 15.68 -10.80 19.71
CA MET A 384 15.84 -9.76 18.69
C MET A 384 15.35 -8.40 19.20
N GLU A 385 14.21 -8.36 19.89
CA GLU A 385 13.71 -7.15 20.54
C GLU A 385 14.67 -6.63 21.64
N PHE A 386 15.29 -7.55 22.38
CA PHE A 386 16.35 -7.22 23.34
C PHE A 386 17.55 -6.53 22.67
N LEU A 387 18.03 -7.04 21.54
CA LEU A 387 19.17 -6.44 20.81
C LEU A 387 18.86 -5.00 20.38
N ASP A 388 17.63 -4.72 19.96
CA ASP A 388 17.19 -3.37 19.62
C ASP A 388 17.12 -2.46 20.85
N LYS A 389 16.61 -2.97 21.99
CA LYS A 389 16.57 -2.25 23.27
C LYS A 389 17.99 -1.95 23.79
N VAL A 390 18.92 -2.90 23.71
CA VAL A 390 20.33 -2.71 24.09
C VAL A 390 21.00 -1.68 23.19
N ARG A 391 20.81 -1.77 21.87
CA ARG A 391 21.35 -0.79 20.92
C ARG A 391 20.87 0.62 21.24
N LYS A 392 19.59 0.77 21.60
CA LYS A 392 18.99 2.05 21.99
C LYS A 392 19.63 2.61 23.26
N LEU A 393 19.75 1.79 24.31
CA LEU A 393 20.40 2.17 25.57
C LEU A 393 21.87 2.59 25.38
N LEU A 394 22.63 1.85 24.56
CA LEU A 394 24.02 2.19 24.24
C LEU A 394 24.16 3.47 23.40
N SER A 395 23.15 3.78 22.57
CA SER A 395 23.13 4.98 21.73
C SER A 395 22.81 6.25 22.53
N GLU A 396 21.93 6.13 23.52
CA GLU A 396 21.54 7.21 24.44
C GLU A 396 22.69 7.60 25.39
N GLN A 397 23.60 6.68 25.71
CA GLN A 397 24.80 6.98 26.47
C GLN A 397 25.92 7.68 25.68
N ARG A 398 26.02 7.45 24.37
CA ARG A 398 26.99 8.17 23.52
C ARG A 398 26.66 9.66 23.40
N THR A 399 25.38 10.01 23.47
CA THR A 399 24.92 11.40 23.42
C THR A 399 25.16 12.16 24.73
N THR A 400 25.23 11.46 25.86
CA THR A 400 25.48 12.04 27.20
C THR A 400 26.96 12.20 27.54
N ARG A 401 27.88 11.45 26.90
CA ARG A 401 29.34 11.60 27.10
C ARG A 401 30.01 12.68 26.23
N THR A 402 29.26 13.35 25.36
CA THR A 402 29.80 14.37 24.44
C THR A 402 29.35 15.80 24.78
N GLN A 403 28.93 16.05 26.02
CA GLN A 403 28.70 17.39 26.58
C GLN A 403 29.66 17.68 27.73
#